data_AF-A0A6B3FT06-F1
#
_entry.id   AF-A0A6B3FT06-F1
#
_cell.length_a   1.000
_cell.length_b   1.000
_cell.length_c   1.000
_cell.angle_alpha   90.00
_cell.angle_beta   90.00
_cell.angle_gamma   90.00
#
_symmetry.space_group_name_H-M   'P 1'
#
loop_
_entity.id
_entity.type
_entity.pdbx_description
1 polymer ?
#
loop_
_entity_poly.entity_id
_entity_poly.type
_entity_poly.pdbx_seq_one_letter_code
_entity_poly.pdbx_strand_id
1 'polypeptide(L)'
;VDADGRELDMGTAMNATPEDSDGACCADASNITAAAKANRAVLTTALTDAGLHPYPFEWWHFSLGDRYWALMQGRPAALYG
;
A
#
# COMPACT_ATOMS: atom_id res chain seq x y z
N VAL A 1 -13.10 1.44 -5.88
CA VAL A 1 -13.78 1.65 -7.17
C VAL A 1 -14.50 2.99 -7.14
N ASP A 2 -14.70 3.61 -8.30
CA ASP A 2 -15.54 4.80 -8.41
C ASP A 2 -17.04 4.47 -8.24
N ALA A 3 -17.90 5.49 -8.35
CA ALA A 3 -19.35 5.34 -8.20
C ALA A 3 -19.99 4.43 -9.28
N ASP A 4 -19.31 4.24 -10.41
CA ASP A 4 -19.73 3.37 -11.51
C ASP A 4 -19.10 1.96 -11.43
N GLY A 5 -18.33 1.68 -10.37
CA GLY A 5 -17.66 0.40 -10.17
C GLY A 5 -16.34 0.23 -10.94
N ARG A 6 -15.79 1.28 -11.55
CA ARG A 6 -14.49 1.21 -12.22
C ARG A 6 -13.35 1.21 -11.21
N GLU A 7 -12.30 0.47 -11.53
CA GLU A 7 -11.08 0.50 -10.73
C GLU A 7 -10.46 1.90 -10.75
N LEU A 8 -9.99 2.35 -9.59
CA LEU A 8 -9.37 3.66 -9.46
C LEU A 8 -7.93 3.58 -9.95
N ASP A 9 -7.48 4.59 -10.67
CA ASP A 9 -6.06 4.72 -11.03
C ASP A 9 -5.21 4.92 -9.76
N MET A 10 -4.27 4.01 -9.55
CA MET A 10 -3.33 4.02 -8.44
C MET A 10 -1.91 4.35 -8.91
N GLY A 11 -1.72 4.81 -10.14
CA GLY A 11 -0.42 5.22 -10.71
C GLY A 11 0.39 4.08 -11.32
N THR A 12 0.14 2.83 -10.91
CA THR A 12 0.68 1.62 -11.56
C THR A 12 -0.35 0.50 -11.47
N ALA A 13 -0.20 -0.52 -12.30
CA ALA A 13 -0.89 -1.78 -12.07
C ALA A 13 -0.44 -2.42 -10.74
N MET A 14 -1.32 -3.23 -10.15
CA MET A 14 -0.95 -4.15 -9.07
C MET A 14 0.11 -5.14 -9.57
N ASN A 15 1.06 -5.52 -8.72
CA ASN A 15 2.20 -6.39 -9.04
C ASN A 15 3.19 -5.82 -10.06
N ALA A 16 3.13 -4.51 -10.36
CA ALA A 16 4.18 -3.87 -11.16
C ALA A 16 5.52 -3.94 -10.42
N THR A 17 6.58 -4.35 -11.11
CA THR A 17 7.93 -4.33 -10.52
C THR A 17 8.47 -2.90 -10.47
N PRO A 18 9.48 -2.61 -9.64
CA PRO A 18 10.18 -1.33 -9.69
C PRO A 18 10.74 -1.02 -11.08
N GLU A 19 11.22 -2.03 -11.81
CA GLU A 19 11.74 -1.90 -13.17
C GLU A 19 10.65 -1.54 -14.19
N ASP A 20 9.48 -2.17 -14.12
CA ASP A 20 8.35 -1.87 -15.02
C ASP A 20 7.73 -0.49 -14.76
N SER A 21 7.89 0.02 -13.54
CA SER A 21 7.19 1.21 -13.06
C SER A 21 8.09 2.41 -12.81
N ASP A 22 9.41 2.30 -13.07
CA ASP A 22 10.39 3.31 -12.68
C ASP A 22 10.27 3.69 -11.19
N GLY A 23 10.07 2.68 -10.33
CA GLY A 23 9.85 2.83 -8.90
C GLY A 23 8.48 3.39 -8.49
N ALA A 24 7.55 3.61 -9.43
CA ALA A 24 6.22 4.13 -9.11
C ALA A 24 5.35 3.16 -8.28
N CYS A 25 5.73 1.88 -8.20
CA CYS A 25 5.05 0.88 -7.35
C CYS A 25 5.25 1.14 -5.85
N CYS A 26 6.30 1.87 -5.45
CA CYS A 26 6.56 2.23 -4.05
C CYS A 26 5.44 3.09 -3.46
N ALA A 27 5.11 2.89 -2.18
CA ALA A 27 3.99 3.56 -1.52
C ALA A 27 4.15 5.10 -1.48
N ASP A 28 5.39 5.59 -1.41
CA ASP A 28 5.76 7.01 -1.36
C ASP A 28 6.21 7.59 -2.71
N ALA A 29 5.96 6.87 -3.82
CA ALA A 29 6.36 7.28 -5.16
C ALA A 29 5.95 8.71 -5.50
N SER A 30 6.94 9.50 -5.96
CA SER A 30 6.72 10.90 -6.34
C SER A 30 6.32 11.09 -7.80
N ASN A 31 6.64 10.11 -8.66
CA ASN A 31 6.46 10.07 -10.11
C ASN A 31 5.08 9.52 -10.56
N ILE A 32 4.03 9.76 -9.78
CA ILE A 32 2.63 9.42 -10.12
C ILE A 32 1.73 10.66 -10.06
N THR A 33 0.55 10.56 -10.67
CA THR A 33 -0.42 11.66 -10.71
C THR A 33 -0.91 12.04 -9.31
N ALA A 34 -1.34 13.31 -9.14
CA ALA A 34 -1.92 13.76 -7.86
C ALA A 34 -3.17 12.95 -7.47
N ALA A 35 -3.98 12.54 -8.46
CA ALA A 35 -5.15 11.69 -8.24
C ALA A 35 -4.75 10.31 -7.71
N ALA A 36 -3.73 9.67 -8.30
CA ALA A 36 -3.19 8.40 -7.81
C ALA A 36 -2.68 8.51 -6.37
N LYS A 37 -1.95 9.59 -6.02
CA LYS A 37 -1.52 9.85 -4.64
C LYS A 37 -2.71 9.95 -3.67
N ALA A 38 -3.75 10.67 -4.06
CA ALA A 38 -4.96 10.81 -3.26
C ALA A 38 -5.69 9.47 -3.06
N ASN A 39 -5.82 8.67 -4.13
CA ASN A 39 -6.43 7.34 -4.06
C ASN A 39 -5.62 6.39 -3.15
N ARG A 40 -4.29 6.39 -3.26
CA ARG A 40 -3.41 5.63 -2.37
C ARG A 40 -3.54 6.09 -0.92
N ALA A 41 -3.64 7.40 -0.66
CA ALA A 41 -3.83 7.92 0.69
C ALA A 41 -5.14 7.40 1.31
N VAL A 42 -6.25 7.41 0.57
CA VAL A 42 -7.53 6.86 1.03
C VAL A 42 -7.39 5.37 1.37
N LEU A 43 -6.75 4.58 0.51
CA LEU A 43 -6.53 3.15 0.76
C LEU A 43 -5.68 2.93 2.01
N THR A 44 -4.54 3.61 2.11
CA THR A 44 -3.62 3.51 3.24
C THR A 44 -4.30 3.89 4.55
N THR A 45 -5.04 5.00 4.58
CA THR A 45 -5.79 5.41 5.77
C THR A 45 -6.80 4.35 6.18
N ALA A 46 -7.64 3.89 5.25
CA ALA A 46 -8.69 2.91 5.54
C ALA A 46 -8.13 1.59 6.10
N LEU A 47 -7.02 1.09 5.54
CA LEU A 47 -6.40 -0.16 5.98
C LEU A 47 -5.59 0.01 7.27
N THR A 48 -4.96 1.17 7.46
CA THR A 48 -4.28 1.50 8.72
C THR A 48 -5.27 1.59 9.88
N ASP A 49 -6.43 2.21 9.66
CA ASP A 49 -7.51 2.29 10.65
C ASP A 49 -8.07 0.90 10.99
N ALA A 50 -8.03 -0.04 10.05
CA ALA A 50 -8.38 -1.45 10.26
C ALA A 50 -7.27 -2.28 10.94
N GLY A 51 -6.11 -1.68 11.25
CA GLY A 51 -5.00 -2.31 11.97
C GLY A 51 -3.93 -2.96 11.11
N LEU A 52 -3.98 -2.78 9.78
CA LEU A 52 -2.93 -3.22 8.87
C LEU A 52 -1.80 -2.19 8.80
N HIS A 53 -0.58 -2.63 8.51
CA HIS A 53 0.57 -1.74 8.32
C HIS A 53 0.98 -1.69 6.84
N PRO A 54 1.15 -0.51 6.23
CA PRO A 54 1.54 -0.39 4.82
C PRO A 54 2.97 -0.87 4.59
N TYR A 55 3.25 -1.42 3.40
CA TYR A 55 4.60 -1.81 3.00
C TYR A 55 5.19 -0.79 2.01
N PRO A 56 6.45 -0.33 2.22
CA PRO A 56 6.98 0.82 1.48
C PRO A 56 7.22 0.57 -0.01
N PHE A 57 7.50 -0.66 -0.43
CA PHE A 57 7.89 -0.95 -1.82
C PHE A 57 6.74 -1.33 -2.75
N GLU A 58 5.55 -1.60 -2.20
CA GLU A 58 4.36 -2.01 -2.96
C GLU A 58 3.13 -1.31 -2.39
N TRP A 59 2.53 -0.37 -3.14
CA TRP A 59 1.39 0.43 -2.64
C TRP A 59 0.14 -0.39 -2.30
N TRP A 60 0.01 -1.60 -2.83
CA TRP A 60 -1.09 -2.54 -2.56
C TRP A 60 -0.81 -3.49 -1.39
N HIS A 61 0.44 -3.57 -0.91
CA HIS A 61 0.83 -4.56 0.08
C HIS A 61 0.67 -4.02 1.50
N PHE A 62 -0.03 -4.80 2.32
CA PHE A 62 -0.27 -4.50 3.72
C PHE A 62 -0.01 -5.73 4.56
N SER A 63 0.54 -5.50 5.74
CA SER A 63 0.97 -6.52 6.67
C SER A 63 0.05 -6.53 7.89
N LEU A 64 -0.33 -7.72 8.35
CA LEU A 64 -1.18 -7.90 9.54
C LEU A 64 -0.73 -9.14 10.30
N GLY A 65 -0.19 -8.93 11.50
CA GLY A 65 0.13 -10.01 12.42
C GLY A 65 1.37 -10.83 12.07
N ASP A 66 2.01 -10.61 10.92
CA ASP A 66 3.28 -11.24 10.58
C ASP A 66 4.48 -10.55 11.28
N ARG A 67 5.70 -10.99 10.97
CA ARG A 67 6.95 -10.49 11.57
C ARG A 67 7.23 -9.03 11.24
N TYR A 68 6.93 -8.58 10.03
CA TYR A 68 7.11 -7.18 9.64
C TYR A 68 6.10 -6.30 10.39
N TRP A 69 4.83 -6.70 10.43
CA TRP A 69 3.82 -6.01 11.24
C TRP A 69 4.24 -5.93 12.72
N ALA A 70 4.70 -7.04 13.32
CA ALA A 70 5.12 -7.04 14.71
C ALA A 70 6.30 -6.08 14.95
N LEU A 71 7.28 -6.07 14.05
CA LEU A 71 8.41 -5.15 14.11
C LEU A 71 7.96 -3.69 14.04
N MET A 72 7.11 -3.35 13.06
CA MET A 72 6.63 -1.97 12.87
C MET A 72 5.70 -1.50 14.00
N GLN A 73 4.92 -2.40 14.58
CA GLN A 73 4.04 -2.10 15.72
C GLN A 73 4.76 -2.18 17.08
N GLY A 74 6.08 -2.44 17.12
CA GLY A 74 6.85 -2.57 18.35
C GLY A 74 6.43 -3.74 19.25
N ARG A 75 5.87 -4.81 18.65
CA ARG A 75 5.41 -6.00 19.37
C ARG A 75 6.54 -7.02 19.51
N PRO A 76 6.60 -7.75 20.64
CA PRO A 76 7.68 -8.70 20.90
C PRO A 76 7.61 -9.97 20.02
N ALA A 77 6.45 -10.26 19.43
CA ALA A 77 6.24 -11.40 18.56
C ALA A 77 5.15 -11.11 17.52
N ALA A 78 5.21 -11.86 16.42
CA ALA A 78 4.14 -11.95 15.43
C ALA A 78 2.90 -12.62 16.04
N LEU A 79 1.70 -12.21 15.60
CA LEU A 79 0.44 -12.88 15.94
C LEU A 79 0.32 -14.21 15.19
N TYR A 80 0.87 -14.26 13.98
CA TYR A 80 0.82 -15.41 13.09
C TYR A 80 2.25 -15.74 12.65
N GLY A 81 2.63 -17.01 12.73
CA GLY A 81 3.97 -17.50 12.39
C GLY A 81 4.18 -18.95 12.78
#